data_AF-A0AAD5LIU3-F1
#
_entry.id   AF-A0AAD5LIU3-F1
#
_cell.length_a   1.000
_cell.length_b   1.000
_cell.length_c   1.000
_cell.angle_alpha   90.00
_cell.angle_beta   90.00
_cell.angle_gamma   90.00
#
_symmetry.space_group_name_H-M   'P 1'
#
loop_
_entity.id
_entity.type
_entity.pdbx_description
1 polymer ?
#
loop_
_entity_poly.entity_id
_entity_poly.type
_entity_poly.pdbx_seq_one_letter_code
_entity_poly.pdbx_strand_id
1 'polypeptide(L)'
;MASCLREPSVLFLLTLSVILVLADASTTPKVGEKRVGFKKNVNIARQWTCKNPQPRLVYVGQMEEYAAPNVVYLPSALLVHRCDDSAGCCLTPGQTCSSVEHLEEVVSFVVHAVVSSDAHGHHHHASHGIKKREKKVTVSMNNHTQCECVGRNNLRARRSSFVHRLHVD
;
A
#
# COMPACT_ATOMS: atom_id res chain seq x y z
N MET A 1 -15.81 -19.48 -72.52
CA MET A 1 -17.29 -19.50 -72.44
C MET A 1 -17.70 -19.69 -70.99
N ALA A 2 -18.77 -19.00 -70.61
CA ALA A 2 -19.25 -18.64 -69.26
C ALA A 2 -19.17 -19.70 -68.14
N SER A 3 -18.72 -19.26 -66.95
CA SER A 3 -19.08 -19.87 -65.67
C SER A 3 -20.14 -18.99 -65.00
N CYS A 4 -21.35 -19.52 -64.87
CA CYS A 4 -22.48 -18.87 -64.20
C CYS A 4 -22.19 -18.67 -62.70
N LEU A 5 -22.21 -17.42 -62.25
CA LEU A 5 -22.25 -17.04 -60.84
C LEU A 5 -23.64 -17.36 -60.29
N ARG A 6 -23.70 -18.17 -59.23
CA ARG A 6 -24.93 -18.54 -58.51
C ARG A 6 -25.12 -17.56 -57.34
N GLU A 7 -26.19 -16.78 -57.38
CA GLU A 7 -26.56 -15.85 -56.30
C GLU A 7 -26.79 -16.61 -54.97
N PRO A 8 -26.24 -16.12 -53.84
CA PRO A 8 -26.57 -16.65 -52.53
C PRO A 8 -27.99 -16.20 -52.16
N SER A 9 -28.91 -17.16 -52.09
CA SER A 9 -30.30 -17.00 -51.71
C SER A 9 -30.45 -16.35 -50.33
N VAL A 10 -31.13 -15.19 -50.30
CA VAL A 10 -31.42 -14.31 -49.15
C VAL A 10 -31.94 -15.05 -47.90
N LEU A 11 -32.54 -16.23 -48.09
CA LEU A 11 -32.99 -17.13 -47.02
C LEU A 11 -31.86 -17.54 -46.05
N PHE A 12 -30.64 -17.73 -46.55
CA PHE A 12 -29.48 -18.14 -45.72
C PHE A 12 -28.96 -17.00 -44.83
N LEU A 13 -29.13 -15.75 -45.25
CA LEU A 13 -28.71 -14.59 -44.47
C LEU A 13 -29.68 -14.31 -43.32
N LEU A 14 -30.98 -14.57 -43.53
CA LEU A 14 -32.01 -14.39 -42.49
C LEU A 14 -31.95 -15.47 -41.41
N THR A 15 -31.52 -16.69 -41.72
CA THR A 15 -31.36 -17.73 -40.69
C THR A 15 -30.13 -17.49 -39.81
N LEU A 16 -29.03 -17.01 -40.39
CA LEU A 16 -27.82 -16.66 -39.63
C LEU A 16 -28.06 -15.50 -38.64
N SER A 17 -28.85 -14.50 -39.02
CA SER A 17 -29.18 -13.38 -38.14
C SER A 17 -30.09 -13.79 -36.98
N VAL A 18 -31.05 -14.71 -37.19
CA VAL A 18 -31.92 -15.23 -36.12
C VAL A 18 -31.14 -16.09 -35.12
N ILE A 19 -30.14 -16.86 -35.57
CA ILE A 19 -29.28 -17.66 -34.68
C ILE A 19 -28.38 -16.77 -33.81
N LEU A 20 -27.89 -15.66 -34.34
CA LEU A 20 -27.05 -14.71 -33.58
C LEU A 20 -27.84 -13.96 -32.48
N VAL A 21 -29.14 -13.70 -32.68
CA VAL A 21 -29.97 -12.96 -31.70
C VAL A 21 -30.37 -13.83 -30.49
N LEU A 22 -30.27 -15.16 -30.58
CA LEU A 22 -30.61 -16.06 -29.47
C LEU A 22 -29.42 -16.45 -28.58
N ALA A 23 -28.21 -15.99 -28.88
CA ALA A 23 -26.99 -16.36 -28.16
C ALA A 23 -26.58 -15.40 -27.03
N ASP A 24 -27.38 -14.38 -26.70
CA ASP A 24 -27.12 -13.51 -25.53
C ASP A 24 -27.70 -14.12 -24.24
N ALA A 25 -27.28 -15.35 -23.93
CA ALA A 25 -27.35 -15.85 -22.56
C ALA A 25 -26.25 -15.14 -21.75
N SER A 26 -26.55 -13.93 -21.30
CA SER A 26 -25.75 -13.20 -20.32
C SER A 26 -25.60 -14.03 -19.04
N THR A 27 -24.59 -14.89 -18.99
CA THR A 27 -24.12 -15.51 -17.75
C THR A 27 -23.42 -14.43 -16.94
N THR A 28 -24.20 -13.65 -16.18
CA THR A 28 -23.63 -12.85 -15.11
C THR A 28 -22.95 -13.83 -14.14
N PRO A 29 -21.65 -13.67 -13.84
CA PRO A 29 -21.01 -14.50 -12.83
C PRO A 29 -21.71 -14.22 -11.51
N LYS A 30 -22.51 -15.18 -11.03
CA LYS A 30 -23.07 -15.14 -9.67
C LYS A 30 -21.90 -15.29 -8.71
N VAL A 31 -21.37 -14.17 -8.24
CA VAL A 31 -20.39 -14.11 -7.16
C VAL A 31 -21.05 -14.74 -5.93
N GLY A 32 -20.80 -16.02 -5.71
CA GLY A 32 -21.31 -16.74 -4.55
C GLY A 32 -20.70 -16.17 -3.28
N GLU A 33 -21.55 -15.77 -2.32
CA GLU A 33 -21.12 -15.29 -1.01
C GLU A 33 -20.43 -16.44 -0.25
N LYS A 34 -19.11 -16.40 -0.12
CA LYS A 34 -18.35 -17.38 0.65
C LYS A 34 -18.42 -17.05 2.14
N ARG A 35 -19.37 -17.65 2.85
CA ARG A 35 -19.48 -17.51 4.31
C ARG A 35 -18.40 -18.34 5.02
N VAL A 36 -17.61 -17.69 5.86
CA VAL A 36 -16.66 -18.36 6.76
C VAL A 36 -17.38 -18.65 8.08
N GLY A 37 -17.52 -19.92 8.45
CA GLY A 37 -18.17 -20.30 9.71
C GLY A 37 -17.41 -19.79 10.95
N PHE A 38 -18.15 -19.34 11.97
CA PHE A 38 -17.60 -18.74 13.19
C PHE A 38 -16.49 -19.57 13.85
N LYS A 39 -16.74 -20.87 14.09
CA LYS A 39 -15.76 -21.78 14.71
C LYS A 39 -14.46 -21.88 13.91
N LYS A 40 -14.56 -21.91 12.57
CA LYS A 40 -13.40 -21.91 11.68
C LYS A 40 -12.61 -20.60 11.80
N ASN A 41 -13.31 -19.46 11.80
CA ASN A 41 -12.68 -18.15 11.93
C ASN A 41 -11.94 -18.00 13.28
N VAL A 42 -12.57 -18.39 14.38
CA VAL A 42 -11.96 -18.36 15.72
C VAL A 42 -10.71 -19.24 15.80
N ASN A 43 -10.76 -20.45 15.24
CA ASN A 43 -9.61 -21.35 15.24
C ASN A 43 -8.44 -20.79 14.43
N ILE A 44 -8.71 -20.18 13.27
CA ILE A 44 -7.68 -19.52 12.48
C ILE A 44 -7.10 -18.35 13.27
N ALA A 45 -7.93 -17.43 13.76
CA ALA A 45 -7.47 -16.25 14.50
C ALA A 45 -6.58 -16.59 15.71
N ARG A 46 -6.87 -17.69 16.42
CA ARG A 46 -6.05 -18.17 17.54
C ARG A 46 -4.63 -18.61 17.15
N GLN A 47 -4.40 -18.97 15.89
CA GLN A 47 -3.07 -19.31 15.38
C GLN A 47 -2.23 -18.06 15.09
N TRP A 48 -2.86 -16.89 14.95
CA TRP A 48 -2.20 -15.61 14.72
C TRP A 48 -1.97 -14.88 16.04
N THR A 49 -1.04 -15.37 16.86
CA THR A 49 -0.72 -14.76 18.16
C THR A 49 0.24 -13.59 18.01
N CYS A 50 0.08 -12.57 18.86
CA CYS A 50 1.03 -11.45 18.93
C CYS A 50 2.37 -11.95 19.49
N LYS A 51 3.33 -12.18 18.59
CA LYS A 51 4.68 -12.63 18.94
C LYS A 51 5.71 -12.15 17.94
N ASN A 52 5.46 -12.44 16.66
CA ASN A 52 6.37 -12.14 15.58
C ASN A 52 5.97 -10.80 14.92
N PRO A 53 6.90 -9.83 14.83
CA PRO A 53 6.72 -8.64 14.01
C PRO A 53 6.34 -8.97 12.57
N GLN A 54 5.42 -8.21 11.98
CA GLN A 54 5.03 -8.40 10.57
C GLN A 54 5.72 -7.37 9.68
N PRO A 55 6.14 -7.74 8.46
CA PRO A 55 6.76 -6.81 7.52
C PRO A 55 5.71 -5.81 6.99
N ARG A 56 6.08 -4.52 6.99
CA ARG A 56 5.23 -3.42 6.49
C ARG A 56 6.03 -2.47 5.63
N LEU A 57 5.38 -1.94 4.59
CA LEU A 57 5.92 -0.86 3.80
C LEU A 57 5.69 0.47 4.52
N VAL A 58 6.78 1.21 4.72
CA VAL A 58 6.76 2.58 5.23
C VAL A 58 7.21 3.50 4.10
N TYR A 59 6.32 4.42 3.72
CA TYR A 59 6.60 5.43 2.70
C TYR A 59 7.25 6.63 3.36
N VAL A 60 8.54 6.86 3.08
CA VAL A 60 9.31 7.94 3.72
C VAL A 60 8.66 9.31 3.52
N GLY A 61 8.19 9.60 2.31
CA GLY A 61 7.54 10.88 2.01
C GLY A 61 6.20 11.12 2.72
N GLN A 62 5.63 10.10 3.39
CA GLN A 62 4.41 10.23 4.20
C GLN A 62 4.72 10.39 5.70
N MET A 63 5.98 10.24 6.11
CA MET A 63 6.40 10.48 7.49
C MET A 63 6.49 11.98 7.74
N GLU A 64 5.94 12.44 8.85
CA GLU A 64 5.89 13.86 9.21
C GLU A 64 7.28 14.54 9.17
N GLU A 65 8.32 13.87 9.66
CA GLU A 65 9.71 14.38 9.68
C GLU A 65 10.33 14.54 8.27
N TYR A 66 9.89 13.72 7.30
CA TYR A 66 10.49 13.66 5.95
C TYR A 66 9.50 14.10 4.85
N ALA A 67 8.31 14.56 5.21
CA ALA A 67 7.32 15.03 4.26
C ALA A 67 7.79 16.36 3.64
N ALA A 68 8.14 16.33 2.37
CA ALA A 68 8.53 17.51 1.60
C ALA A 68 7.77 17.56 0.26
N PRO A 69 7.21 18.72 -0.12
CA PRO A 69 6.57 18.86 -1.42
C PRO A 69 7.61 18.71 -2.54
N ASN A 70 7.20 18.14 -3.68
CA ASN A 70 8.02 18.03 -4.89
C ASN A 70 9.32 17.21 -4.73
N VAL A 71 9.37 16.34 -3.72
CA VAL A 71 10.48 15.44 -3.47
C VAL A 71 10.06 14.00 -3.77
N VAL A 72 10.91 13.27 -4.49
CA VAL A 72 10.76 11.83 -4.72
C VAL A 72 11.91 11.10 -4.02
N TYR A 73 11.57 10.19 -3.11
CA TYR A 73 12.51 9.29 -2.45
C TYR A 73 12.69 8.00 -3.27
N LEU A 74 13.94 7.57 -3.43
CA LEU A 74 14.32 6.29 -4.03
C LEU A 74 15.16 5.44 -3.04
N PRO A 75 14.71 4.22 -2.71
CA PRO A 75 13.38 3.67 -3.02
C PRO A 75 12.26 4.49 -2.35
N SER A 76 11.02 4.42 -2.86
CA SER A 76 9.91 5.22 -2.33
C SER A 76 9.34 4.70 -1.01
N ALA A 77 9.62 3.44 -0.69
CA ALA A 77 9.24 2.80 0.55
C ALA A 77 10.35 1.87 1.07
N LEU A 78 10.35 1.66 2.38
CA LEU A 78 11.19 0.69 3.07
C LEU A 78 10.32 -0.42 3.66
N LEU A 79 10.85 -1.64 3.66
CA LEU A 79 10.27 -2.75 4.41
C LEU A 79 10.79 -2.72 5.85
N VAL A 80 9.90 -2.56 6.82
CA VAL A 80 10.23 -2.54 8.25
C VAL A 80 9.32 -3.51 8.99
N HIS A 81 9.83 -4.21 9.99
CA HIS A 81 8.98 -5.05 10.83
C HIS A 81 8.30 -4.23 11.91
N ARG A 82 7.00 -4.48 12.10
CA ARG A 82 6.17 -3.73 13.03
C ARG A 82 5.25 -4.65 13.81
N CYS A 83 5.01 -4.27 15.06
CA CYS A 83 4.01 -4.84 15.95
C CYS A 83 2.82 -3.88 15.99
N ASP A 84 1.65 -4.36 15.60
CA ASP A 84 0.36 -3.74 15.90
C ASP A 84 -0.72 -4.83 15.92
N ASP A 85 -1.99 -4.45 16.06
CA ASP A 85 -3.11 -5.40 16.13
C ASP A 85 -3.30 -6.26 14.85
N SER A 86 -2.67 -5.90 13.72
CA SER A 86 -2.62 -6.76 12.52
C SER A 86 -1.50 -7.81 12.57
N ALA A 87 -0.52 -7.66 13.47
CA ALA A 87 0.57 -8.62 13.62
C ALA A 87 0.13 -9.90 14.34
N GLY A 88 -0.85 -9.78 15.22
CA GLY A 88 -1.45 -10.92 15.91
C GLY A 88 -2.47 -10.48 16.96
N CYS A 89 -3.31 -11.43 17.37
CA CYS A 89 -4.37 -11.22 18.33
C CYS A 89 -3.88 -11.34 19.78
N CYS A 90 -4.45 -10.52 20.65
CA CYS A 90 -4.35 -10.62 22.10
C CYS A 90 -5.66 -11.14 22.68
N LEU A 91 -5.59 -12.14 23.57
CA LEU A 91 -6.78 -12.80 24.12
C LEU A 91 -7.40 -12.05 25.30
N THR A 92 -6.59 -11.27 26.04
CA THR A 92 -7.06 -10.53 27.20
C THR A 92 -7.64 -9.18 26.77
N PRO A 93 -8.88 -8.86 27.18
CA PRO A 93 -9.48 -7.55 26.91
C PRO A 93 -8.60 -6.39 27.38
N GLY A 94 -8.54 -5.32 26.60
CA GLY A 94 -7.74 -4.13 26.93
C GLY A 94 -6.24 -4.26 26.65
N GLN A 95 -5.78 -5.40 26.13
CA GLN A 95 -4.44 -5.54 25.57
C GLN A 95 -4.40 -5.18 24.08
N THR A 96 -3.22 -4.84 23.59
CA THR A 96 -2.92 -4.58 22.18
C THR A 96 -1.52 -5.12 21.87
N CYS A 97 -1.28 -5.48 20.61
CA CYS A 97 0.01 -6.01 20.22
C CYS A 97 1.02 -4.87 20.02
N SER A 98 2.12 -4.88 20.76
CA SER A 98 3.13 -3.81 20.70
C SER A 98 4.55 -4.36 20.75
N SER A 99 5.50 -3.57 20.27
CA SER A 99 6.93 -3.87 20.43
C SER A 99 7.31 -3.85 21.90
N VAL A 100 8.04 -4.86 22.33
CA VAL A 100 8.79 -4.85 23.59
C VAL A 100 10.29 -4.65 23.35
N GLU A 101 10.75 -5.02 22.16
CA GLU A 101 12.13 -4.85 21.71
C GLU A 101 12.15 -4.30 20.27
N HIS A 102 13.16 -3.51 19.93
CA HIS A 102 13.38 -2.97 18.60
C HIS A 102 14.85 -2.66 18.39
N LEU A 103 15.26 -2.58 17.12
CA LEU A 103 16.54 -2.09 16.68
C LEU A 103 16.35 -0.81 15.87
N GLU A 104 17.24 0.15 16.04
CA GLU A 104 17.29 1.33 15.20
C GLU A 104 18.09 1.01 13.93
N GLU A 105 17.47 1.20 12.78
CA GLU A 105 18.07 0.98 11.46
C GLU A 105 18.17 2.31 10.72
N VAL A 106 19.39 2.68 10.34
CA VAL A 106 19.65 3.87 9.54
C VAL A 106 19.78 3.48 8.08
N VAL A 107 18.85 3.97 7.24
CA VAL A 107 18.77 3.65 5.82
C VAL A 107 19.05 4.88 4.97
N SER A 108 19.86 4.71 3.94
CA SER A 108 20.15 5.78 2.97
C SER A 108 19.16 5.79 1.81
N PHE A 109 18.65 6.96 1.49
CA PHE A 109 17.78 7.24 0.35
C PHE A 109 18.44 8.22 -0.61
N VAL A 110 18.10 8.10 -1.88
CA VAL A 110 18.35 9.15 -2.87
C VAL A 110 17.08 9.98 -3.03
N VAL A 111 17.24 11.29 -2.91
CA VAL A 111 16.16 12.27 -3.05
C VAL A 111 16.35 13.00 -4.37
N HIS A 112 15.31 12.96 -5.20
CA HIS A 112 15.18 13.82 -6.36
C HIS A 112 14.23 14.96 -6.03
N ALA A 113 14.75 16.19 -5.96
CA ALA A 113 13.92 17.38 -5.83
C ALA A 113 13.57 17.93 -7.22
N VAL A 114 12.30 18.18 -7.46
CA VAL A 114 11.81 18.93 -8.63
C VAL A 114 11.75 20.39 -8.23
N VAL A 115 12.78 21.16 -8.60
CA VAL A 115 12.80 22.61 -8.36
C VAL A 115 12.27 23.31 -9.61
N SER A 116 11.06 23.84 -9.54
CA SER A 116 10.57 24.80 -10.52
C SER A 116 11.35 26.10 -10.32
N SER A 117 12.11 26.53 -11.32
CA SER A 117 12.68 27.88 -11.31
C SER A 117 11.55 28.87 -11.58
N ASP A 118 11.06 29.53 -10.54
CA ASP A 118 10.13 30.66 -10.69
C ASP A 118 10.86 31.82 -11.39
N ALA A 119 10.76 31.89 -12.71
CA ALA A 119 11.27 32.99 -13.50
C ALA A 119 10.32 34.20 -13.37
N HIS A 120 10.47 34.97 -12.30
CA HIS A 120 9.86 36.30 -12.21
C HIS A 120 10.71 37.28 -13.04
N GLY A 121 10.30 37.53 -14.29
CA GLY A 121 10.66 38.77 -14.99
C GLY A 121 11.22 38.65 -16.41
N HIS A 122 10.36 38.97 -17.37
CA HIS A 122 10.59 39.65 -18.66
C HIS A 122 11.27 38.91 -19.83
N HIS A 123 10.39 38.48 -20.75
CA HIS A 123 10.56 38.40 -22.22
C HIS A 123 11.87 37.86 -22.80
N HIS A 124 12.19 36.58 -22.58
CA HIS A 124 12.98 35.83 -23.58
C HIS A 124 12.49 34.38 -23.64
N HIS A 125 12.41 33.83 -24.85
CA HIS A 125 12.07 32.44 -25.15
C HIS A 125 13.12 31.48 -24.55
N ALA A 126 13.09 31.28 -23.24
CA ALA A 126 13.97 30.36 -22.54
C ALA A 126 13.17 29.10 -22.17
N SER A 127 13.54 27.98 -22.80
CA SER A 127 13.04 26.64 -22.50
C SER A 127 13.08 26.39 -20.99
N HIS A 128 11.92 26.23 -20.37
CA HIS A 128 11.74 26.00 -18.93
C HIS A 128 12.40 24.66 -18.54
N GLY A 129 13.67 24.69 -18.15
CA GLY A 129 14.42 23.49 -17.78
C GLY A 129 14.17 23.11 -16.32
N ILE A 130 13.45 22.02 -16.08
CA ILE A 130 13.35 21.41 -14.75
C ILE A 130 14.75 20.95 -14.33
N LYS A 131 15.35 21.58 -13.32
CA LYS A 131 16.65 21.14 -12.78
C LYS A 131 16.41 20.08 -11.71
N LYS A 132 16.69 18.81 -12.06
CA LYS A 132 16.65 17.68 -11.13
C LYS A 132 17.91 17.72 -10.25
N ARG A 133 17.75 17.94 -8.94
CA ARG A 133 18.88 17.87 -7.99
C ARG A 133 18.79 16.56 -7.21
N GLU A 134 19.89 15.81 -7.21
CA GLU A 134 20.07 14.59 -6.44
C GLU A 134 20.75 14.88 -5.11
N LYS A 135 20.20 14.36 -4.01
CA LYS A 135 20.79 14.44 -2.67
C LYS A 135 20.65 13.10 -1.96
N LYS A 136 21.69 12.66 -1.25
CA LYS A 136 21.60 11.51 -0.34
C LYS A 136 21.05 11.97 1.01
N VAL A 137 20.06 11.26 1.53
CA VAL A 137 19.46 11.51 2.85
C VAL A 137 19.47 10.21 3.65
N THR A 138 19.77 10.29 4.94
CA THR A 138 19.67 9.16 5.87
C THR A 138 18.38 9.27 6.66
N VAL A 139 17.65 8.17 6.77
CA VAL A 139 16.40 8.06 7.50
C VAL A 139 16.59 7.01 8.59
N SER A 140 16.27 7.34 9.83
CA SER A 140 16.28 6.39 10.94
C SER A 140 14.91 5.74 11.12
N MET A 141 14.89 4.43 11.36
CA MET A 141 13.68 3.62 11.51
C MET A 141 13.80 2.66 12.67
N ASN A 142 12.76 2.57 13.50
CA ASN A 142 12.66 1.51 14.51
C ASN A 142 12.13 0.23 13.86
N ASN A 143 12.97 -0.78 13.74
CA ASN A 143 12.63 -2.12 13.30
C ASN A 143 12.28 -2.99 14.52
N HIS A 144 11.03 -3.43 14.62
CA HIS A 144 10.57 -4.19 15.77
C HIS A 144 11.12 -5.62 15.70
N THR A 145 11.72 -6.13 16.77
CA THR A 145 12.31 -7.48 16.81
C THR A 145 11.49 -8.47 17.64
N GLN A 146 10.70 -7.98 18.61
CA GLN A 146 9.82 -8.79 19.44
C GLN A 146 8.53 -8.06 19.80
N CYS A 147 7.38 -8.76 19.66
CA CYS A 147 6.07 -8.26 20.04
C CYS A 147 5.52 -8.98 21.28
N GLU A 148 4.76 -8.26 22.09
CA GLU A 148 3.93 -8.84 23.17
C GLU A 148 2.59 -8.12 23.31
N CYS A 149 1.64 -8.82 23.92
CA CYS A 149 0.35 -8.24 24.31
C CYS A 149 0.51 -7.41 25.57
N VAL A 150 0.43 -6.09 25.42
CA VAL A 150 0.59 -5.13 26.51
C VAL A 150 -0.73 -4.45 26.83
N GLY A 151 -0.97 -4.13 28.10
CA GLY A 151 -2.14 -3.35 28.50
C GLY A 151 -2.10 -1.94 27.91
N ARG A 152 -3.20 -1.47 27.33
CA ARG A 152 -3.28 -0.13 26.70
C ARG A 152 -2.87 1.02 27.63
N ASN A 153 -3.08 0.88 28.93
CA ASN A 153 -2.67 1.87 29.93
C ASN A 153 -1.15 1.98 30.06
N ASN A 154 -0.43 0.87 29.91
CA ASN A 154 1.04 0.83 29.99
C ASN A 154 1.70 1.52 28.79
N LEU A 155 1.04 1.50 27.62
CA LEU A 155 1.51 2.21 26.43
C LEU A 155 1.41 3.72 26.56
N ARG A 156 0.33 4.23 27.16
CA ARG A 156 0.18 5.67 27.43
C ARG A 156 1.26 6.16 28.38
N ALA A 157 1.55 5.40 29.44
CA ALA A 157 2.62 5.71 30.36
C ALA A 157 3.99 5.77 29.65
N ARG A 158 4.35 4.73 28.87
CA ARG A 158 5.60 4.71 28.09
C ARG A 158 5.73 5.86 27.10
N ARG A 159 4.66 6.23 26.39
CA ARG A 159 4.65 7.39 25.48
C ARG A 159 4.90 8.69 26.24
N SER A 160 4.27 8.88 27.39
CA SER A 160 4.50 10.06 28.24
C SER A 160 5.96 10.15 28.72
N SER A 161 6.57 9.01 29.09
CA SER A 161 7.99 8.96 29.50
C SER A 161 8.95 9.27 28.34
N PHE A 162 8.65 8.77 27.14
CA PHE A 162 9.48 8.99 25.97
C PHE A 162 9.41 10.45 25.46
N VAL A 163 8.21 11.03 25.41
CA VAL A 163 8.03 12.45 25.04
C VAL A 163 8.75 13.38 26.02
N HIS A 164 8.75 13.06 27.31
CA HIS A 164 9.50 13.85 28.30
C HIS A 164 11.02 13.76 28.06
N ARG A 165 11.53 12.64 27.52
CA ARG A 165 12.96 12.50 27.24
C ARG A 165 13.40 13.34 26.05
N LEU A 166 12.58 13.39 24.98
CA LEU A 166 12.85 14.19 23.78
C LEU A 166 12.81 15.71 23.99
N HIS A 167 12.21 16.21 25.09
CA HIS A 167 12.15 17.65 25.40
C HIS A 167 13.28 18.12 26.32
N VAL A 168 14.13 17.21 26.82
CA VAL A 168 15.19 17.53 27.80
C VAL A 168 16.60 17.53 27.16
N ASP A 169 16.70 17.20 25.87
CA ASP A 169 17.91 17.34 25.05
C ASP A 169 17.82 18.60 24.17
#